data_AF-A0A3B9CRN7-F1
#
_entry.id   AF-A0A3B9CRN7-F1
#
_cell.length_a   1.000
_cell.length_b   1.000
_cell.length_c   1.000
_cell.angle_alpha   90.00
_cell.angle_beta   90.00
_cell.angle_gamma   90.00
#
_symmetry.space_group_name_H-M   'P 1'
#
loop_
_entity.id
_entity.type
_entity.pdbx_description
1 polymer ?
#
loop_
_entity_poly.entity_id
_entity_poly.type
_entity_poly.pdbx_seq_one_letter_code
_entity_poly.pdbx_strand_id
1 'polypeptide(L)'
;MTNWLNQIIRKVFPPPRRPVTWRAATPLAVFAVLMLIFMLRVTIAGDMEFDSPWAFLLLLVTPWVWWMHAAGHSGLAPSRSSVAAFVRLVVVGLLIIVLAMPRAVKTSNRVAVVFDVDIS
;
A
#
# COMPACT_ATOMS: atom_id res chain seq x y z
N MET A 1 -18.26 5.50 -31.72
CA MET A 1 -17.03 5.37 -30.89
C MET A 1 -17.29 5.09 -29.40
N THR A 2 -18.49 5.34 -28.88
CA THR A 2 -18.87 5.11 -27.45
C THR A 2 -18.83 3.65 -27.00
N ASN A 3 -19.03 2.68 -27.89
CA ASN A 3 -19.05 1.26 -27.52
C ASN A 3 -17.69 0.71 -27.07
N TRP A 4 -16.58 1.21 -27.61
CA TRP A 4 -15.24 0.69 -27.29
C TRP A 4 -14.76 1.13 -25.90
N LEU A 5 -14.96 2.41 -25.55
CA LEU A 5 -14.67 2.93 -24.20
C LEU A 5 -15.51 2.21 -23.15
N ASN A 6 -16.82 2.02 -23.40
CA ASN A 6 -17.69 1.28 -22.49
C ASN A 6 -17.27 -0.19 -22.32
N GLN A 7 -16.73 -0.83 -23.37
CA GLN A 7 -16.19 -2.18 -23.27
C GLN A 7 -14.91 -2.22 -22.42
N ILE A 8 -14.02 -1.23 -22.56
CA ILE A 8 -12.81 -1.14 -21.73
C ILE A 8 -13.17 -0.91 -20.27
N ILE A 9 -14.05 0.04 -20.00
CA ILE A 9 -14.48 0.36 -18.63
C ILE A 9 -15.08 -0.88 -17.97
N ARG A 10 -15.92 -1.65 -18.67
CA ARG A 10 -16.50 -2.89 -18.13
C ARG A 10 -15.48 -4.02 -17.92
N LYS A 11 -14.36 -4.00 -18.65
CA LYS A 11 -13.26 -4.96 -18.46
C LYS A 11 -12.39 -4.58 -17.25
N VAL A 12 -12.14 -3.29 -17.04
CA VAL A 12 -11.30 -2.77 -15.93
C VAL A 12 -12.07 -2.64 -14.62
N PHE A 13 -13.36 -2.29 -14.71
CA PHE A 13 -14.30 -2.15 -13.60
C PHE A 13 -15.49 -3.10 -13.84
N PRO A 14 -15.30 -4.41 -13.60
CA PRO A 14 -16.39 -5.36 -13.74
C PRO A 14 -17.55 -5.00 -12.80
N PRO A 15 -18.80 -5.20 -13.24
CA PRO A 15 -19.96 -4.90 -12.42
C PRO A 15 -20.01 -5.78 -11.17
N PRO A 16 -20.42 -5.23 -10.02
CA PRO A 16 -20.44 -5.95 -8.75
C PRO A 16 -21.45 -7.10 -8.83
N ARG A 17 -20.98 -8.33 -8.62
CA ARG A 17 -21.83 -9.55 -8.65
C ARG A 17 -22.48 -9.86 -7.30
N ARG A 18 -22.08 -9.16 -6.23
CA ARG A 18 -22.65 -9.24 -4.88
C ARG A 18 -23.00 -7.82 -4.41
N PRO A 19 -24.04 -7.66 -3.56
CA PRO A 19 -24.36 -6.36 -3.00
C PRO A 19 -23.17 -5.85 -2.17
N VAL A 20 -22.61 -4.72 -2.58
CA VAL A 20 -21.50 -4.08 -1.87
C VAL A 20 -22.07 -3.49 -0.58
N THR A 21 -21.93 -4.23 0.50
CA THR A 21 -22.29 -3.76 1.84
C THR A 21 -21.11 -3.00 2.44
N TRP A 22 -21.37 -2.03 3.34
CA TRP A 22 -20.32 -1.34 4.09
C TRP A 22 -19.36 -2.30 4.81
N ARG A 23 -19.87 -3.48 5.21
CA ARG A 23 -19.06 -4.56 5.79
C ARG A 23 -18.07 -5.18 4.80
N ALA A 24 -18.35 -5.17 3.51
CA ALA A 24 -17.42 -5.67 2.49
C ALA A 24 -16.17 -4.77 2.33
N ALA A 25 -16.26 -3.49 2.73
CA ALA A 25 -15.15 -2.54 2.72
C ALA A 25 -14.25 -2.66 3.96
N THR A 26 -14.59 -3.51 4.93
CA THR A 26 -13.80 -3.72 6.16
C THR A 26 -12.32 -4.02 5.92
N PRO A 27 -11.89 -4.95 5.02
CA PRO A 27 -10.47 -5.20 4.82
C PRO A 27 -9.73 -3.99 4.24
N LEU A 28 -10.39 -3.22 3.37
CA LEU A 28 -9.82 -2.00 2.79
C LEU A 28 -9.63 -0.91 3.86
N ALA A 29 -10.66 -0.69 4.68
CA ALA A 29 -10.60 0.29 5.77
C ALA A 29 -9.52 -0.07 6.80
N VAL A 30 -9.47 -1.34 7.24
CA VAL A 30 -8.45 -1.82 8.17
C VAL A 30 -7.05 -1.65 7.59
N PHE A 31 -6.84 -2.04 6.33
CA PHE A 31 -5.56 -1.86 5.64
C PHE A 31 -5.15 -0.37 5.56
N ALA A 32 -6.06 0.52 5.16
CA ALA A 32 -5.77 1.94 5.03
C ALA A 32 -5.38 2.56 6.38
N VAL A 33 -6.09 2.21 7.46
CA VAL A 33 -5.77 2.67 8.82
C VAL A 33 -4.40 2.15 9.27
N LEU A 34 -4.11 0.87 9.07
CA LEU A 34 -2.81 0.29 9.43
C LEU A 34 -1.66 0.94 8.66
N MET A 35 -1.84 1.17 7.35
CA MET A 35 -0.84 1.83 6.53
C MET A 35 -0.61 3.27 6.98
N LEU A 36 -1.68 4.01 7.27
CA LEU A 36 -1.59 5.38 7.79
C LEU A 36 -0.84 5.41 9.12
N ILE A 37 -1.17 4.52 10.06
CA ILE A 37 -0.46 4.41 11.35
C ILE A 37 1.02 4.12 11.12
N PHE A 38 1.34 3.18 10.23
CA PHE A 38 2.73 2.84 9.88
C PHE A 38 3.49 4.07 9.36
N MET A 39 2.92 4.79 8.39
CA MET A 39 3.55 5.99 7.83
C MET A 39 3.76 7.07 8.88
N LEU A 40 2.76 7.35 9.72
CA LEU A 40 2.88 8.34 10.80
C LEU A 40 3.96 7.96 11.80
N ARG A 41 4.06 6.68 12.19
CA ARG A 41 5.09 6.21 13.12
C ARG A 41 6.48 6.38 12.55
N VAL A 42 6.68 6.06 11.27
CA VAL A 42 7.96 6.26 10.58
C VAL A 42 8.33 7.74 10.54
N THR A 43 7.41 8.60 10.13
CA THR A 43 7.65 10.05 10.02
C THR A 43 7.99 10.69 11.36
N ILE A 44 7.32 10.29 12.45
CA ILE A 44 7.58 10.86 13.79
C ILE A 44 8.89 10.32 14.38
N ALA A 45 9.23 9.06 14.13
CA ALA A 45 10.44 8.46 14.68
C ALA A 45 11.71 9.03 14.04
N GLY A 46 11.64 9.48 12.77
CA GLY A 46 12.81 9.98 12.03
C GLY A 46 13.86 8.89 11.72
N ASP A 47 13.53 7.62 12.00
CA ASP A 47 14.44 6.48 11.81
C ASP A 47 14.54 6.03 10.34
N MET A 48 13.57 6.41 9.50
CA MET A 48 13.55 6.06 8.08
C MET A 48 13.17 7.26 7.22
N GLU A 49 14.02 7.54 6.24
CA GLU A 49 13.73 8.46 5.15
C GLU A 49 13.32 7.65 3.92
N PHE A 50 12.37 8.17 3.14
CA PHE A 50 11.94 7.54 1.88
C PHE A 50 12.55 8.33 0.72
N ASP A 51 13.36 7.67 -0.09
CA ASP A 51 14.00 8.28 -1.26
C ASP A 51 12.98 8.59 -2.36
N SER A 52 11.88 7.82 -2.41
CA SER A 52 10.79 7.99 -3.39
C SER A 52 9.42 8.09 -2.70
N PRO A 53 9.03 9.28 -2.18
CA PRO A 53 7.72 9.46 -1.55
C PRO A 53 6.55 9.31 -2.54
N TRP A 54 6.81 9.47 -3.83
CA TRP A 54 5.83 9.30 -4.90
C TRP A 54 5.30 7.86 -5.00
N ALA A 55 6.06 6.86 -4.54
CA ALA A 55 5.61 5.47 -4.49
C ALA A 55 4.31 5.32 -3.68
N PHE A 56 4.07 6.17 -2.67
CA PHE A 56 2.84 6.13 -1.88
C PHE A 56 1.59 6.53 -2.67
N LEU A 57 1.70 7.21 -3.81
CA LEU A 57 0.56 7.43 -4.70
C LEU A 57 -0.05 6.12 -5.22
N LEU A 58 0.73 5.04 -5.26
CA LEU A 58 0.23 3.70 -5.60
C LEU A 58 -0.79 3.17 -4.57
N LEU A 59 -0.87 3.75 -3.38
CA LEU A 59 -1.95 3.42 -2.43
C LEU A 59 -3.33 3.71 -3.02
N LEU A 60 -3.46 4.65 -3.96
CA LEU A 60 -4.70 4.95 -4.68
C LEU A 60 -5.17 3.78 -5.57
N VAL A 61 -4.29 2.81 -5.86
CA VAL A 61 -4.63 1.58 -6.58
C VAL A 61 -5.27 0.54 -5.64
N THR A 62 -5.06 0.65 -4.32
CA THR A 62 -5.57 -0.34 -3.36
C THR A 62 -7.11 -0.43 -3.30
N PRO A 63 -7.90 0.66 -3.41
CA PRO A 63 -9.36 0.56 -3.56
C PRO A 63 -9.76 -0.16 -4.84
N TRP A 64 -9.02 0.01 -5.94
CA TRP A 64 -9.27 -0.71 -7.19
C TRP A 64 -8.96 -2.21 -7.04
N VAL A 65 -7.86 -2.57 -6.37
CA VAL A 65 -7.54 -3.98 -6.05
C VAL A 65 -8.63 -4.62 -5.19
N TRP A 66 -9.14 -3.88 -4.20
CA TRP A 66 -10.30 -4.33 -3.41
C TRP A 66 -11.55 -4.49 -4.28
N TRP A 67 -11.83 -3.54 -5.17
CA TRP A 67 -12.97 -3.62 -6.10
C TRP A 67 -12.90 -4.87 -6.99
N MET A 68 -11.73 -5.18 -7.53
CA MET A 68 -11.50 -6.39 -8.32
C MET A 68 -11.79 -7.67 -7.52
N HIS A 69 -11.44 -7.69 -6.24
CA HIS A 69 -11.79 -8.80 -5.34
C HIS A 69 -13.29 -8.85 -5.04
N ALA A 70 -13.93 -7.71 -4.79
CA ALA A 70 -15.36 -7.62 -4.50
C ALA A 70 -16.25 -7.99 -5.69
N ALA A 71 -15.83 -7.65 -6.91
CA ALA A 71 -16.49 -8.03 -8.15
C ALA A 71 -16.23 -9.50 -8.55
N GLY A 72 -15.14 -10.09 -8.06
CA GLY A 72 -14.80 -11.50 -8.26
C GLY A 72 -15.62 -12.46 -7.39
N HIS A 73 -15.90 -13.65 -7.91
CA HIS A 73 -16.50 -14.73 -7.12
C HIS A 73 -15.42 -15.71 -6.70
N SER A 74 -15.04 -15.70 -5.41
CA SER A 74 -13.98 -16.58 -4.90
C SER A 74 -14.48 -18.00 -4.58
N GLY A 75 -15.79 -18.25 -4.57
CA GLY A 75 -16.39 -19.53 -4.14
C GLY A 75 -16.15 -19.85 -2.65
N LEU A 76 -15.49 -18.95 -1.92
CA LEU A 76 -15.09 -19.12 -0.53
C LEU A 76 -16.15 -18.57 0.43
N ALA A 77 -16.16 -19.13 1.64
CA ALA A 77 -16.93 -18.59 2.76
C ALA A 77 -16.60 -17.09 2.99
N PRO A 78 -17.56 -16.28 3.45
CA PRO A 78 -17.41 -14.82 3.55
C PRO A 78 -16.17 -14.37 4.34
N SER A 79 -15.88 -15.04 5.46
CA SER A 79 -14.71 -14.74 6.30
C SER A 79 -13.38 -15.00 5.58
N ARG A 80 -13.25 -16.18 4.95
CA ARG A 80 -12.05 -16.57 4.19
C ARG A 80 -11.81 -15.67 2.99
N SER A 81 -12.89 -15.21 2.34
CA SER A 81 -12.79 -14.24 1.24
C SER A 81 -12.25 -12.89 1.72
N SER A 82 -12.69 -12.40 2.89
CA SER A 82 -12.17 -11.15 3.47
C SER A 82 -10.70 -11.26 3.87
N VAL A 83 -10.28 -12.38 4.45
CA VAL A 83 -8.86 -12.63 4.77
C VAL A 83 -8.01 -12.65 3.51
N ALA A 84 -8.46 -13.33 2.45
CA ALA A 84 -7.75 -13.34 1.17
C ALA A 84 -7.63 -11.93 0.55
N ALA A 85 -8.69 -11.12 0.65
CA ALA A 85 -8.64 -9.71 0.22
C ALA A 85 -7.60 -8.92 1.00
N PHE A 86 -7.60 -9.08 2.33
CA PHE A 86 -6.68 -8.40 3.22
C PHE A 86 -5.22 -8.79 2.94
N VAL A 87 -4.91 -10.09 2.82
CA VAL A 87 -3.57 -10.57 2.47
C VAL A 87 -3.11 -9.99 1.14
N ARG A 88 -3.99 -9.93 0.12
CA ARG A 88 -3.68 -9.31 -1.16
C ARG A 88 -3.33 -7.83 -1.02
N LEU A 89 -4.08 -7.08 -0.22
CA LEU A 89 -3.80 -5.67 0.07
C LEU A 89 -2.48 -5.49 0.81
N VAL A 90 -2.19 -6.35 1.79
CA VAL A 90 -0.91 -6.35 2.53
C VAL A 90 0.26 -6.58 1.58
N VAL A 91 0.19 -7.58 0.69
CA VAL A 91 1.26 -7.82 -0.30
C VAL A 91 1.47 -6.61 -1.19
N VAL A 92 0.39 -6.00 -1.70
CA VAL A 92 0.49 -4.76 -2.50
C VAL A 92 1.10 -3.63 -1.68
N GLY A 93 0.69 -3.46 -0.42
CA GLY A 93 1.25 -2.46 0.48
C GLY A 93 2.74 -2.65 0.74
N LEU A 94 3.19 -3.89 0.95
CA LEU A 94 4.60 -4.21 1.11
C LEU A 94 5.39 -3.90 -0.15
N LEU A 95 4.85 -4.21 -1.34
CA LEU A 95 5.50 -3.84 -2.61
C LEU A 95 5.63 -2.32 -2.75
N ILE A 96 4.61 -1.57 -2.35
CA ILE A 96 4.65 -0.10 -2.35
C ILE A 96 5.73 0.41 -1.39
N ILE A 97 5.82 -0.15 -0.19
CA ILE A 97 6.86 0.21 0.78
C ILE A 97 8.25 -0.08 0.21
N VAL A 98 8.47 -1.24 -0.41
CA VAL A 98 9.75 -1.58 -1.05
C VAL A 98 10.08 -0.61 -2.17
N LEU A 99 9.10 -0.23 -3.00
CA LEU A 99 9.26 0.77 -4.06
C LEU A 99 9.52 2.18 -3.53
N ALA A 100 9.07 2.49 -2.31
CA ALA A 100 9.37 3.76 -1.64
C ALA A 100 10.84 3.88 -1.21
N MET A 101 11.63 2.81 -1.40
CA MET A 101 13.07 2.74 -1.09
C MET A 101 13.36 3.24 0.33
N PRO A 102 12.90 2.51 1.36
CA PRO A 102 13.06 2.93 2.75
C PRO A 102 14.55 2.91 3.10
N ARG A 103 15.09 4.06 3.49
CA ARG A 103 16.46 4.22 3.92
C ARG A 103 16.48 4.42 5.42
N ALA A 104 17.05 3.46 6.14
CA ALA A 104 17.28 3.61 7.58
C ALA A 104 18.44 4.59 7.80
N VAL A 105 18.13 5.79 8.28
CA VAL A 105 19.12 6.81 8.60
C VAL A 105 19.30 6.83 10.11
N LYS A 106 20.49 6.45 10.58
CA LYS A 106 20.82 6.59 12.00
C LYS A 106 21.31 8.01 12.23
N THR A 107 20.45 8.89 12.71
CA THR A 107 20.85 10.20 13.22
C THR A 107 21.61 10.01 14.53
N SER A 108 22.94 9.84 14.44
CA SER A 108 23.82 9.86 15.61
C SER A 108 24.29 11.30 15.82
N ASN A 109 23.88 11.92 16.92
CA ASN A 109 24.36 13.26 17.31
C ASN A 109 25.79 13.25 17.87
N ARG A 110 26.66 12.35 17.38
CA ARG A 110 28.05 12.21 17.80
C ARG A 110 28.94 12.78 16.71
N VAL A 111 29.61 13.88 17.02
CA VAL A 111 30.60 14.51 16.13
C VAL A 111 31.77 13.53 15.95
N ALA A 112 31.97 13.03 14.72
CA ALA A 112 33.14 12.26 14.38
C ALA A 112 34.29 13.24 14.10
N VAL A 113 35.25 13.32 15.02
CA VAL A 113 36.50 14.05 14.81
C VAL A 113 37.47 13.11 14.11
N VAL A 114 37.77 13.37 12.84
CA VAL A 114 38.84 12.69 12.10
C VAL A 114 40.10 13.53 12.26
N PHE A 115 41.11 12.98 12.93
CA PHE A 115 42.44 13.56 12.95
C PHE A 115 43.20 13.03 11.75
N ASP A 116 43.46 13.89 10.78
CA ASP A 116 44.42 13.60 9.71
C ASP A 116 45.82 13.90 10.27
N VAL A 117 46.62 12.85 10.46
CA VAL A 117 47.99 12.96 10.97
C VAL A 117 48.93 12.70 9.80
N ASP A 118 49.42 13.79 9.22
CA ASP A 118 50.50 13.73 8.24
C ASP A 118 51.84 13.51 8.98
N ILE A 119 52.53 12.42 8.66
CA ILE A 119 53.84 12.09 9.24
C ILE A 119 54.87 12.40 8.17
N SER A 120 55.65 13.47 8.39
CA SER A 120 56.75 13.90 7.53
C SER A 120 58.02 13.07 7.75
#